data_AF-N1PEQ3-F1
#
_entry.id   AF-N1PEQ3-F1
#
_cell.length_a   1.000
_cell.length_b   1.000
_cell.length_c   1.000
_cell.angle_alpha   90.00
_cell.angle_beta   90.00
_cell.angle_gamma   90.00
#
_symmetry.space_group_name_H-M   'P 1'
#
loop_
_entity.id
_entity.type
_entity.pdbx_description
1 polymer ?
#
loop_
_entity_poly.entity_id
_entity_poly.type
_entity_poly.pdbx_seq_one_letter_code
_entity_poly.pdbx_strand_id
1 'polypeptide(L)'
;DPLSTSAATKTEDILGGRAAESEIGATDGALGSGWEGDEEAEARKITETQIKRYWRAKEQERKAPRVHQEDLSVHEKVLREWDMSGQYGPCIGIARLKRWKRANTLGLKPPMEVLSVLLKDMDGGNAKSHRAHVDELMSSRFVET
;
A
#
# COMPACT_ATOMS: atom_id res chain seq x y z
N ASP A 1 58.31 -17.81 6.19
CA ASP A 1 57.25 -16.89 5.76
C ASP A 1 55.91 -17.46 6.20
N PRO A 2 55.21 -16.87 7.20
CA PRO A 2 54.07 -17.50 7.86
C PRO A 2 52.74 -17.13 7.20
N LEU A 3 52.61 -17.38 5.89
CA LEU A 3 51.42 -17.01 5.11
C LEU A 3 50.83 -18.17 4.27
N SER A 4 51.04 -19.42 4.69
CA SER A 4 50.54 -20.58 3.93
C SER A 4 49.51 -21.42 4.68
N THR A 5 48.47 -20.78 5.20
CA THR A 5 47.17 -21.44 5.49
C THR A 5 46.10 -20.39 5.75
N SER A 6 45.57 -19.75 4.70
CA SER A 6 44.21 -19.20 4.77
C SER A 6 43.27 -20.24 4.18
N ALA A 7 42.64 -21.05 5.05
CA ALA A 7 41.48 -21.82 4.63
C ALA A 7 40.45 -20.82 4.08
N ALA A 8 40.01 -21.02 2.84
CA ALA A 8 39.04 -20.14 2.21
C ALA A 8 37.73 -20.19 2.99
N THR A 9 37.48 -19.20 3.85
CA THR A 9 36.21 -19.04 4.56
C THR A 9 35.14 -18.75 3.52
N LYS A 10 34.19 -19.67 3.34
CA LYS A 10 33.12 -19.46 2.37
C LYS A 10 32.17 -18.40 2.93
N THR A 11 31.61 -17.57 2.06
CA THR A 11 30.70 -16.46 2.46
C THR A 11 29.49 -16.94 3.27
N GLU A 12 29.08 -18.18 3.04
CA GLU A 12 28.03 -18.93 3.73
C GLU A 12 28.35 -19.18 5.23
N ASP A 13 29.63 -19.25 5.63
CA ASP A 13 30.05 -19.44 7.03
C ASP A 13 29.98 -18.12 7.85
N ILE A 14 30.05 -16.96 7.19
CA ILE A 14 30.07 -15.64 7.85
C ILE A 14 28.64 -15.11 8.06
N LEU A 15 27.71 -15.45 7.17
CA LEU A 15 26.38 -14.84 7.10
C LEU A 15 25.25 -15.75 7.61
N GLY A 16 25.52 -16.59 8.61
CA GLY A 16 24.48 -17.23 9.41
C GLY A 16 23.52 -18.15 8.65
N GLY A 17 23.99 -18.77 7.55
CA GLY A 17 23.20 -19.71 6.75
C GLY A 17 22.16 -19.02 5.86
N ARG A 18 22.12 -19.42 4.59
CA ARG A 18 21.03 -19.04 3.68
C ARG A 18 19.75 -19.70 4.19
N ALA A 19 18.70 -18.91 4.47
CA ALA A 19 17.38 -19.44 4.78
C ALA A 19 17.01 -20.47 3.70
N ALA A 20 16.50 -21.64 4.11
CA ALA A 20 16.05 -22.66 3.17
C ALA A 20 15.10 -22.03 2.15
N GLU A 21 15.30 -22.34 0.86
CA GLU A 21 14.34 -21.97 -0.16
C GLU A 21 13.00 -22.58 0.25
N SER A 22 12.05 -21.73 0.64
CA SER A 22 10.72 -22.20 0.94
C SER A 22 10.12 -22.72 -0.36
N GLU A 23 9.61 -23.96 -0.36
CA GLU A 23 8.76 -24.47 -1.45
C GLU A 23 7.53 -23.57 -1.67
N ILE A 24 7.18 -22.82 -0.62
CA ILE A 24 6.37 -21.60 -0.68
C ILE A 24 7.27 -20.49 -1.27
N GLY A 25 7.70 -20.63 -2.52
CA GLY A 25 8.10 -19.47 -3.32
C GLY A 25 6.92 -18.51 -3.33
N ALA A 26 7.14 -17.19 -3.43
CA ALA A 26 6.10 -16.15 -3.46
C ALA A 26 4.81 -16.67 -4.12
N THR A 27 3.89 -17.19 -3.33
CA THR A 27 2.83 -18.03 -3.86
C THR A 27 1.86 -17.07 -4.50
N ASP A 28 1.92 -16.96 -5.82
CA ASP A 28 0.72 -17.13 -6.62
C ASP A 28 -0.10 -18.22 -5.92
N GLY A 29 -1.26 -17.84 -5.38
CA GLY A 29 -2.11 -18.73 -4.63
C GLY A 29 -2.33 -20.03 -5.40
N ALA A 30 -2.51 -21.13 -4.67
CA ALA A 30 -2.63 -22.50 -5.17
C ALA A 30 -3.77 -22.75 -6.20
N LEU A 31 -4.45 -21.71 -6.66
CA LEU A 31 -5.21 -21.70 -7.90
C LEU A 31 -4.77 -20.48 -8.70
N GLY A 32 -4.15 -20.71 -9.86
CA GLY A 32 -3.95 -19.73 -10.94
C GLY A 32 -5.25 -19.23 -11.55
N SER A 33 -6.23 -18.88 -10.71
CA SER A 33 -7.37 -18.04 -10.98
C SER A 33 -6.89 -16.59 -10.85
N GLY A 34 -7.26 -15.72 -11.78
CA GLY A 34 -7.01 -14.28 -11.64
C GLY A 34 -7.85 -13.71 -10.50
N TRP A 35 -7.38 -13.85 -9.26
CA TRP A 35 -8.06 -13.31 -8.08
C TRP A 35 -8.15 -11.78 -8.15
N GLU A 36 -7.14 -11.10 -8.70
CA GLU A 36 -7.07 -9.62 -8.75
C GLU A 36 -8.17 -8.93 -9.59
N GLY A 37 -8.84 -9.66 -10.48
CA GLY A 37 -9.87 -9.09 -11.35
C GLY A 37 -11.20 -8.85 -10.65
N ASP A 38 -11.52 -9.70 -9.67
CA ASP A 38 -12.82 -9.68 -9.00
C ASP A 38 -12.96 -8.47 -8.09
N GLU A 39 -11.90 -8.10 -7.35
CA GLU A 39 -11.96 -6.95 -6.45
C GLU A 39 -12.03 -5.63 -7.20
N GLU A 40 -11.35 -5.48 -8.33
CA GLU A 40 -11.46 -4.27 -9.14
C GLU A 40 -12.85 -4.11 -9.76
N ALA A 41 -13.49 -5.22 -10.17
CA ALA A 41 -14.86 -5.19 -10.66
C ALA A 41 -15.87 -4.87 -9.55
N GLU A 42 -15.67 -5.40 -8.34
CA GLU A 42 -16.48 -5.07 -7.18
C GLU A 42 -16.29 -3.62 -6.73
N ALA A 43 -15.06 -3.14 -6.69
CA ALA A 43 -14.74 -1.77 -6.33
C ALA A 43 -15.40 -0.76 -7.28
N ARG A 44 -15.46 -1.04 -8.59
CA ARG A 44 -16.19 -0.18 -9.55
C ARG A 44 -17.69 -0.11 -9.30
N LYS A 45 -18.29 -1.15 -8.70
CA LYS A 45 -19.72 -1.14 -8.33
C LYS A 45 -20.00 -0.30 -7.09
N ILE A 46 -18.98 0.06 -6.32
CA ILE A 46 -19.15 0.85 -5.10
C ILE A 46 -19.63 2.26 -5.44
N THR A 47 -20.79 2.58 -4.89
CA THR A 47 -21.48 3.85 -5.09
C THR A 47 -20.86 4.96 -4.25
N GLU A 48 -21.07 6.22 -4.67
CA GLU A 48 -20.64 7.39 -3.92
C GLU A 48 -21.25 7.47 -2.50
N THR A 49 -22.47 6.94 -2.35
CA THR A 49 -23.15 6.91 -1.05
C THR A 49 -22.49 5.93 -0.08
N GLN A 50 -21.95 4.81 -0.57
CA GLN A 50 -21.17 3.86 0.22
C GLN A 50 -19.85 4.48 0.69
N ILE A 51 -19.12 5.17 -0.19
CA ILE A 51 -17.87 5.88 0.17
C ILE A 51 -18.14 6.93 1.26
N LYS A 52 -19.19 7.74 1.10
CA LYS A 52 -19.59 8.73 2.11
C LYS A 52 -20.01 8.10 3.43
N ARG A 53 -20.69 6.95 3.39
CA ARG A 53 -21.07 6.20 4.60
C ARG A 53 -19.83 5.68 5.32
N TYR A 54 -18.88 5.10 4.59
CA TYR A 54 -17.60 4.64 5.11
C TYR A 54 -16.85 5.78 5.80
N TRP A 55 -16.72 6.94 5.14
CA TRP A 55 -16.05 8.10 5.73
C TRP A 55 -16.74 8.60 7.00
N ARG A 56 -18.08 8.71 7.00
CA ARG A 56 -18.84 9.10 8.19
C ARG A 56 -18.66 8.14 9.36
N ALA A 57 -18.56 6.83 9.10
CA ALA A 57 -18.28 5.86 10.16
C ALA A 57 -16.87 6.08 10.75
N LYS A 58 -15.87 6.36 9.91
CA LYS A 58 -14.51 6.71 10.36
C LYS A 58 -14.44 8.02 11.13
N GLU A 59 -15.28 8.99 10.82
CA GLU A 59 -15.38 10.22 11.62
C GLU A 59 -16.01 9.97 12.99
N GLN A 60 -17.02 9.10 13.08
CA GLN A 60 -17.67 8.75 14.34
C GLN A 60 -16.76 7.97 15.30
N GLU A 61 -15.80 7.19 14.77
CA GLU A 61 -14.79 6.51 15.58
C GLU A 61 -13.86 7.49 16.31
N ARG A 62 -13.77 8.76 15.87
CA ARG A 62 -12.85 9.76 16.44
C ARG A 62 -13.50 10.53 17.58
N LYS A 63 -12.70 10.80 18.62
CA LYS A 63 -13.10 11.65 19.76
C LYS A 63 -13.07 13.15 19.46
N ALA A 64 -12.30 13.56 18.45
CA ALA A 64 -12.09 14.96 18.12
C ALA A 64 -12.27 15.19 16.60
N PRO A 65 -12.81 16.37 16.21
CA PRO A 65 -12.95 16.74 14.82
C PRO A 65 -11.59 16.83 14.13
N ARG A 66 -11.57 16.58 12.82
CA ARG A 66 -10.38 16.77 12.00
C ARG A 66 -10.23 18.26 11.68
N VAL A 67 -9.00 18.76 11.66
CA VAL A 67 -8.65 20.16 11.38
C VAL A 67 -7.98 20.28 10.02
N HIS A 68 -8.11 21.44 9.35
CA HIS A 68 -7.47 21.74 8.06
C HIS A 68 -7.87 20.77 6.94
N GLN A 69 -9.15 20.42 6.89
CA GLN A 69 -9.71 19.53 5.86
C GLN A 69 -10.93 20.12 5.17
N GLU A 70 -11.15 21.43 5.28
CA GLU A 70 -12.28 22.14 4.69
C GLU A 70 -12.25 22.02 3.16
N ASP A 71 -11.07 22.14 2.56
CA ASP A 71 -10.87 22.12 1.11
C ASP A 71 -10.67 20.72 0.50
N LEU A 72 -10.68 19.67 1.34
CA LEU A 72 -10.42 18.30 0.88
C LEU A 72 -11.72 17.60 0.47
N SER A 73 -11.68 16.97 -0.70
CA SER A 73 -12.74 16.06 -1.14
C SER A 73 -12.84 14.84 -0.21
N VAL A 74 -14.00 14.18 -0.21
CA VAL A 74 -14.18 12.93 0.56
C VAL A 74 -13.20 11.86 0.09
N HIS A 75 -12.91 11.81 -1.21
CA HIS A 75 -11.92 10.90 -1.79
C HIS A 75 -10.53 11.12 -1.17
N GLU A 76 -10.04 12.37 -1.19
CA GLU A 76 -8.72 12.70 -0.64
C GLU A 76 -8.64 12.43 0.86
N LYS A 77 -9.74 12.69 1.60
CA LYS A 77 -9.85 12.34 3.02
C LYS A 77 -9.70 10.83 3.26
N VAL A 78 -10.39 10.01 2.47
CA VAL A 78 -10.30 8.54 2.53
C VAL A 78 -8.88 8.07 2.20
N LEU A 79 -8.26 8.60 1.15
CA LEU A 79 -6.91 8.22 0.73
C LEU A 79 -5.84 8.64 1.75
N ARG A 80 -5.94 9.83 2.34
CA ARG A 80 -5.02 10.27 3.41
C ARG A 80 -5.13 9.42 4.66
N GLU A 81 -6.35 9.05 5.06
CA GLU A 81 -6.54 8.13 6.19
C GLU A 81 -5.91 6.76 5.91
N TRP A 82 -6.10 6.24 4.69
CA TRP A 82 -5.46 5.02 4.24
C TRP A 82 -3.94 5.09 4.30
N ASP A 83 -3.34 6.20 3.85
CA ASP A 83 -1.89 6.42 3.88
C ASP A 83 -1.33 6.40 5.32
N MET A 84 -2.09 6.90 6.29
CA MET A 84 -1.70 6.92 7.70
C MET A 84 -1.93 5.59 8.43
N SER A 85 -2.61 4.63 7.80
CA SER A 85 -2.88 3.31 8.39
C SER A 85 -1.67 2.38 8.24
N GLY A 86 -0.89 2.21 9.31
CA GLY A 86 0.34 1.38 9.30
C GLY A 86 0.11 -0.12 9.11
N GLN A 87 -1.10 -0.63 9.35
CA GLN A 87 -1.41 -2.06 9.32
C GLN A 87 -1.25 -2.71 7.94
N TYR A 88 -1.28 -1.93 6.85
CA TYR A 88 -1.18 -2.39 5.47
C TYR A 88 0.25 -2.22 4.87
N GLY A 89 1.21 -1.94 5.73
CA GLY A 89 2.62 -1.72 5.40
C GLY A 89 2.94 -0.28 4.98
N PRO A 90 4.18 0.01 4.57
CA PRO A 90 4.64 1.37 4.28
C PRO A 90 3.88 2.02 3.12
N CYS A 91 3.60 3.32 3.22
CA CYS A 91 2.88 4.12 2.21
C CYS A 91 3.79 4.99 1.34
N ILE A 92 5.06 5.17 1.73
CA ILE A 92 6.05 6.01 1.04
C ILE A 92 6.79 5.18 -0.02
N GLY A 93 7.07 5.77 -1.18
CA GLY A 93 7.86 5.13 -2.25
C GLY A 93 7.14 4.03 -3.04
N ILE A 94 5.84 3.80 -2.81
CA ILE A 94 5.04 2.84 -3.58
C ILE A 94 3.67 3.44 -3.95
N ALA A 95 3.11 3.01 -5.08
CA ALA A 95 1.78 3.43 -5.48
C ALA A 95 0.69 2.88 -4.54
N ARG A 96 -0.35 3.67 -4.25
CA ARG A 96 -1.48 3.30 -3.39
C ARG A 96 -2.16 2.02 -3.85
N LEU A 97 -2.37 1.85 -5.17
CA LEU A 97 -2.95 0.63 -5.76
C LEU A 97 -2.09 -0.60 -5.48
N LYS A 98 -0.77 -0.51 -5.66
CA LYS A 98 0.17 -1.61 -5.37
C LYS A 98 0.18 -1.96 -3.88
N ARG A 99 0.12 -0.95 -3.01
CA ARG A 99 0.00 -1.15 -1.56
C ARG A 99 -1.30 -1.85 -1.17
N TRP A 100 -2.42 -1.46 -1.77
CA TRP A 100 -3.72 -2.07 -1.54
C TRP A 100 -3.73 -3.54 -1.98
N LYS A 101 -3.26 -3.83 -3.21
CA LYS A 101 -3.16 -5.20 -3.73
C LYS A 101 -2.30 -6.08 -2.83
N ARG A 102 -1.10 -5.61 -2.45
CA ARG A 102 -0.24 -6.33 -1.51
C ARG A 102 -0.96 -6.64 -0.19
N ALA A 103 -1.67 -5.68 0.38
CA ALA A 103 -2.42 -5.90 1.61
C ALA A 103 -3.54 -6.94 1.44
N ASN A 104 -4.21 -6.95 0.29
CA ASN A 104 -5.22 -7.95 -0.04
C ASN A 104 -4.61 -9.36 -0.18
N THR A 105 -3.50 -9.49 -0.92
CA THR A 105 -2.74 -10.74 -1.06
C THR A 105 -2.27 -11.29 0.29
N LEU A 106 -1.91 -10.40 1.22
CA LEU A 106 -1.52 -10.76 2.59
C LEU A 106 -2.72 -11.10 3.49
N GLY A 107 -3.95 -11.09 2.97
CA GLY A 107 -5.16 -11.42 3.73
C GLY A 107 -5.54 -10.37 4.79
N LEU A 108 -5.01 -9.14 4.69
CA LEU A 108 -5.25 -8.07 5.66
C LEU A 108 -6.62 -7.38 5.49
N LYS A 109 -7.40 -7.80 4.48
CA LYS A 109 -8.75 -7.30 4.17
C LYS A 109 -8.79 -5.77 4.12
N PRO A 110 -8.04 -5.14 3.18
CA PRO A 110 -8.08 -3.71 3.01
C PRO A 110 -9.50 -3.24 2.59
N PRO A 111 -9.96 -2.04 2.98
CA PRO A 111 -11.31 -1.58 2.66
C PRO A 111 -11.51 -1.40 1.14
N MET A 112 -12.63 -1.90 0.63
CA MET A 112 -12.95 -1.83 -0.81
C MET A 112 -13.26 -0.39 -1.26
N GLU A 113 -13.72 0.47 -0.34
CA GLU A 113 -13.95 1.88 -0.60
C GLU A 113 -12.67 2.63 -0.96
N VAL A 114 -11.51 2.18 -0.45
CA VAL A 114 -10.22 2.76 -0.83
C VAL A 114 -9.90 2.41 -2.29
N LEU A 115 -10.11 1.15 -2.69
CA LEU A 115 -9.88 0.73 -4.07
C LEU A 115 -10.83 1.44 -5.03
N SER A 116 -12.10 1.59 -4.66
CA SER A 116 -13.08 2.28 -5.51
C SER A 116 -12.75 3.76 -5.71
N VAL A 117 -12.30 4.46 -4.66
CA VAL A 117 -11.82 5.83 -4.76
C VAL A 117 -10.60 5.92 -5.68
N LEU A 118 -9.62 5.01 -5.54
CA LEU A 118 -8.44 4.98 -6.41
C LEU A 118 -8.82 4.80 -7.88
N LEU A 119 -9.68 3.83 -8.20
CA LEU A 119 -10.10 3.58 -9.58
C LEU A 119 -10.87 4.77 -10.17
N LYS A 120 -11.76 5.39 -9.40
CA LYS A 120 -12.50 6.59 -9.85
C LYS A 120 -11.58 7.78 -10.12
N ASP A 121 -10.59 8.01 -9.24
CA ASP A 121 -9.64 9.11 -9.43
C ASP A 121 -8.70 8.85 -10.62
N MET A 122 -8.35 7.59 -10.89
CA MET A 122 -7.62 7.17 -12.09
C MET A 122 -8.42 7.44 -13.36
N ASP A 123 -9.68 7.03 -13.40
CA ASP A 123 -10.58 7.25 -14.55
C ASP A 123 -10.85 8.76 -14.76
N GLY A 124 -10.85 9.54 -13.67
CA GLY A 124 -10.97 11.00 -13.69
C GLY A 124 -9.68 11.76 -14.03
N GLY A 125 -8.57 11.07 -14.32
CA GLY A 125 -7.29 11.69 -14.70
C GLY A 125 -6.51 12.33 -13.55
N ASN A 126 -6.86 12.05 -12.29
CA ASN A 126 -6.14 12.58 -11.13
C ASN A 126 -4.89 11.74 -10.83
N ALA A 127 -3.81 11.98 -11.58
CA ALA A 127 -2.55 11.25 -11.41
C ALA A 127 -1.92 11.38 -10.00
N LYS A 128 -2.26 12.44 -9.26
CA LYS A 128 -1.75 12.66 -7.89
C LYS A 128 -2.33 11.65 -6.90
N SER A 129 -3.50 11.08 -7.19
CA SER A 129 -4.16 10.07 -6.34
C SER A 129 -3.38 8.75 -6.22
N HIS A 130 -2.39 8.50 -7.08
CA HIS A 130 -1.59 7.27 -7.01
C HIS A 130 -0.54 7.27 -5.90
N ARG A 131 -0.07 8.45 -5.49
CA ARG A 131 1.01 8.60 -4.50
C ARG A 131 0.45 9.10 -3.19
N ALA A 132 1.03 8.65 -2.08
CA ALA A 132 0.64 9.16 -0.78
C ALA A 132 0.95 10.66 -0.68
N HIS A 133 0.10 11.44 -0.01
CA HIS A 133 0.34 12.87 0.14
C HIS A 133 1.66 13.15 0.89
N VAL A 134 2.00 12.30 1.85
CA VAL A 134 3.29 12.36 2.56
C VAL A 134 4.50 12.08 1.65
N ASP A 135 4.34 11.26 0.61
CA ASP A 135 5.39 10.98 -0.39
C ASP A 135 5.67 12.21 -1.28
N GLU A 136 4.62 12.96 -1.62
CA GLU A 136 4.72 14.25 -2.32
C GLU A 136 5.45 15.29 -1.48
N LEU A 137 5.08 15.44 -0.20
CA LEU A 137 5.73 16.39 0.71
C LEU A 137 7.23 16.08 0.89
N MET A 138 7.61 14.81 0.98
CA MET A 138 9.00 14.41 1.18
C MET A 138 9.85 14.52 -0.10
N SER A 139 9.23 14.36 -1.28
CA SER A 139 9.94 14.52 -2.56
C SER A 139 10.13 16.00 -2.97
N SER A 140 9.26 16.89 -2.49
CA SER A 140 9.29 18.33 -2.83
C SER A 140 10.56 19.09 -2.42
N ARG A 141 11.34 18.59 -1.45
CA ARG A 141 12.59 19.25 -0.99
C ARG A 141 13.81 18.98 -1.86
N PHE A 142 13.74 18.03 -2.79
CA PHE A 142 14.92 17.57 -3.54
C PHE A 142 14.94 18.04 -5.01
N VAL A 143 14.10 19.00 -5.39
CA VAL A 143 14.23 19.69 -6.67
C VAL A 143 15.22 20.86 -6.47
N GLU A 144 16.51 20.55 -6.57
CA GLU A 144 17.58 21.56 -6.64
C GLU A 144 17.47 22.29 -7.99
N THR A 145 17.45 23.63 -7.94
CA THR A 145 17.58 24.55 -9.08
C THR A 145 18.98 24.56 -9.64
#